data_AF-A0A954ILY4-F1
#
_entry.id   AF-A0A954ILY4-F1
#
_cell.length_a   1.000
_cell.length_b   1.000
_cell.length_c   1.000
_cell.angle_alpha   90.00
_cell.angle_beta   90.00
_cell.angle_gamma   90.00
#
_symmetry.space_group_name_H-M   'P 1'
#
loop_
_entity.id
_entity.type
_entity.pdbx_description
1 polymer ?
#
loop_
_entity_poly.entity_id
_entity_poly.type
_entity_poly.pdbx_seq_one_letter_code
_entity_poly.pdbx_strand_id
1 'polypeptide(L)'
;MADWNRELQTGLEAVRQAAVVCRNVQAAIQPESLDKKDKSPVTVADFASQAIVCRALQAAFPDDPVIGEEGAAELRKADGDAFLSRVVAEIRALEIAASADQVCDWIDRGGLQEYRPRFWTLDPIDGTKGFLRKEQYAISLALIVDGRIEVGILGCPNLPVNSASPESP
;
A
#
# COMPACT_ATOMS: atom_id res chain seq x y z
N MET A 1 16.91 2.81 -24.95
CA MET A 1 15.81 2.63 -23.98
C MET A 1 16.28 3.26 -22.68
N ALA A 2 15.43 3.97 -21.96
CA ALA A 2 15.79 4.48 -20.64
C ALA A 2 16.11 3.29 -19.69
N ASP A 3 17.05 3.47 -18.78
CA ASP A 3 17.38 2.49 -17.75
C ASP A 3 16.55 2.79 -16.50
N TRP A 4 15.64 1.88 -16.14
CA TRP A 4 14.73 2.00 -14.99
C TRP A 4 15.12 1.10 -13.82
N ASN A 5 16.36 0.61 -13.78
CA ASN A 5 16.79 -0.32 -12.73
C ASN A 5 16.63 0.24 -11.31
N ARG A 6 16.91 1.53 -11.10
CA ARG A 6 16.77 2.15 -9.78
C ARG A 6 15.31 2.17 -9.33
N GLU A 7 14.41 2.60 -10.22
CA GLU A 7 12.96 2.65 -10.01
C GLU A 7 12.38 1.27 -9.74
N LEU A 8 12.77 0.28 -10.55
CA LEU A 8 12.34 -1.10 -10.37
C LEU A 8 12.79 -1.66 -9.01
N GLN A 9 14.07 -1.49 -8.64
CA GLN A 9 14.56 -2.00 -7.35
C GLN A 9 13.92 -1.30 -6.15
N THR A 10 13.74 0.03 -6.22
CA THR A 10 13.03 0.77 -5.17
C THR A 10 11.58 0.31 -5.04
N GLY A 11 10.87 0.18 -6.17
CA GLY A 11 9.48 -0.25 -6.17
C GLY A 11 9.32 -1.70 -5.69
N LEU A 12 10.21 -2.61 -6.08
CA LEU A 12 10.18 -4.01 -5.63
C LEU A 12 10.36 -4.11 -4.12
N GLU A 13 11.32 -3.40 -3.54
CA GLU A 13 11.52 -3.41 -2.08
C GLU A 13 10.33 -2.79 -1.34
N ALA A 14 9.79 -1.68 -1.86
CA ALA A 14 8.62 -1.03 -1.29
C ALA A 14 7.38 -1.95 -1.30
N VAL A 15 7.09 -2.58 -2.45
CA VAL A 15 5.97 -3.51 -2.59
C VAL A 15 6.18 -4.78 -1.77
N ARG A 16 7.42 -5.25 -1.61
CA ARG A 16 7.73 -6.38 -0.72
C ARG A 16 7.41 -6.05 0.74
N GLN A 17 7.77 -4.87 1.22
CA GLN A 17 7.43 -4.42 2.57
C GLN A 17 5.91 -4.25 2.74
N ALA A 18 5.24 -3.64 1.75
CA ALA A 18 3.79 -3.53 1.72
C ALA A 18 3.10 -4.92 1.79
N ALA A 19 3.57 -5.90 1.02
CA ALA A 19 3.05 -7.26 1.05
C ALA A 19 3.19 -7.93 2.43
N VAL A 20 4.28 -7.66 3.17
CA VAL A 20 4.45 -8.18 4.53
C VAL A 20 3.41 -7.59 5.46
N VAL A 21 3.22 -6.26 5.46
CA VAL A 21 2.24 -5.63 6.35
C VAL A 21 0.81 -6.07 6.00
N CYS A 22 0.47 -6.20 4.72
CA CYS A 22 -0.84 -6.68 4.30
C CYS A 22 -1.12 -8.10 4.79
N ARG A 23 -0.13 -9.02 4.71
CA ARG A 23 -0.29 -10.37 5.28
C ARG A 23 -0.48 -10.37 6.79
N ASN A 24 0.27 -9.55 7.53
CA ASN A 24 0.14 -9.46 8.99
C ASN A 24 -1.27 -9.00 9.38
N VAL A 25 -1.76 -7.94 8.74
CA VAL A 25 -3.10 -7.41 8.98
C VAL A 25 -4.17 -8.43 8.58
N GLN A 26 -4.04 -9.08 7.42
CA GLN A 26 -5.00 -10.08 6.94
C GLN A 26 -5.09 -11.29 7.87
N ALA A 27 -3.95 -11.75 8.40
CA ALA A 27 -3.91 -12.87 9.36
C ALA A 27 -4.66 -12.56 10.65
N ALA A 28 -4.69 -11.28 11.07
CA ALA A 28 -5.41 -10.81 12.25
C ALA A 28 -6.91 -10.58 12.04
N ILE A 29 -7.44 -10.71 10.82
CA ILE A 29 -8.87 -10.55 10.54
C ILE A 29 -9.64 -11.75 11.11
N GLN A 30 -10.64 -11.45 11.95
CA GLN A 30 -11.57 -12.43 12.52
C GLN A 30 -12.76 -12.66 11.57
N PRO A 31 -13.24 -13.90 11.39
CA PRO A 31 -14.36 -14.20 10.50
C PRO A 31 -15.65 -13.41 10.84
N GLU A 32 -15.88 -13.16 12.13
CA GLU A 32 -17.10 -12.49 12.63
C GLU A 32 -17.13 -10.99 12.32
N SER A 33 -16.02 -10.39 11.89
CA SER A 33 -15.98 -8.98 11.49
C SER A 33 -16.41 -8.74 10.04
N LEU A 34 -16.64 -9.80 9.25
CA LEU A 34 -17.03 -9.69 7.83
C LEU A 34 -18.50 -9.34 7.61
N ASP A 35 -19.37 -9.64 8.59
CA ASP A 35 -20.81 -9.38 8.52
C ASP A 35 -21.21 -7.97 8.99
N LYS A 36 -20.27 -7.24 9.58
CA LYS A 36 -20.50 -5.83 9.97
C LYS A 36 -20.41 -4.98 8.71
N LYS A 37 -21.58 -4.57 8.21
CA LYS A 37 -21.75 -3.64 7.10
C LYS A 37 -21.20 -2.25 7.44
N ASP A 38 -19.90 -2.12 7.62
CA ASP A 38 -19.28 -0.81 7.81
C ASP A 38 -18.83 -0.23 6.48
N LYS A 39 -19.18 1.05 6.35
CA LYS A 39 -19.08 1.84 5.15
C LYS A 39 -17.60 2.19 4.93
N SER A 40 -17.13 1.86 3.73
CA SER A 40 -15.75 1.84 3.25
C SER A 40 -14.97 0.57 3.66
N PRO A 41 -14.60 -0.30 2.70
CA PRO A 41 -13.86 -1.53 2.98
C PRO A 41 -12.40 -1.29 3.34
N VAL A 42 -11.96 -0.02 3.37
CA VAL A 42 -10.58 0.38 3.62
C VAL A 42 -10.13 -0.09 4.99
N THR A 43 -9.06 -0.88 5.01
CA THR A 43 -8.52 -1.53 6.18
C THR A 43 -7.25 -0.82 6.67
N VAL A 44 -6.75 -1.24 7.83
CA VAL A 44 -5.41 -0.82 8.31
C VAL A 44 -4.32 -1.13 7.27
N ALA A 45 -4.50 -2.17 6.45
CA ALA A 45 -3.52 -2.57 5.46
C ALA A 45 -3.43 -1.58 4.29
N ASP A 46 -4.53 -0.98 3.86
CA ASP A 46 -4.55 0.02 2.78
C ASP A 46 -3.69 1.24 3.16
N PHE A 47 -3.95 1.81 4.35
CA PHE A 47 -3.17 2.93 4.86
C PHE A 47 -1.71 2.58 5.14
N ALA A 48 -1.44 1.41 5.74
CA ALA A 48 -0.08 1.01 6.06
C ALA A 48 0.76 0.73 4.80
N SER A 49 0.20 0.05 3.81
CA SER A 49 0.87 -0.22 2.53
C SER A 49 1.12 1.06 1.74
N GLN A 50 0.14 1.97 1.64
CA GLN A 50 0.34 3.27 1.01
C GLN A 50 1.43 4.08 1.70
N ALA A 51 1.43 4.15 3.04
CA ALA A 51 2.46 4.84 3.80
C ALA A 51 3.87 4.28 3.54
N ILE A 52 4.02 2.95 3.54
CA ILE A 52 5.30 2.28 3.28
C ILE A 52 5.83 2.59 1.88
N VAL A 53 4.96 2.50 0.86
CA VAL A 53 5.35 2.76 -0.53
C VAL A 53 5.69 4.23 -0.72
N CYS A 54 4.85 5.15 -0.23
CA CYS A 54 5.09 6.58 -0.34
C CYS A 54 6.36 7.02 0.41
N ARG A 55 6.66 6.43 1.57
CA ARG A 55 7.93 6.65 2.30
C ARG A 55 9.14 6.26 1.45
N ALA A 56 9.11 5.09 0.84
CA ALA A 56 10.21 4.59 0.00
C ALA A 56 10.42 5.48 -1.23
N LEU A 57 9.32 5.85 -1.91
CA LEU A 57 9.36 6.75 -3.06
C LEU A 57 9.81 8.16 -2.67
N GLN A 58 9.41 8.68 -1.51
CA GLN A 58 9.89 9.97 -1.00
C GLN A 58 11.40 9.97 -0.79
N ALA A 59 11.95 8.90 -0.22
CA ALA A 59 13.38 8.80 0.02
C ALA A 59 14.20 8.70 -1.28
N ALA A 60 13.68 8.01 -2.29
CA ALA A 60 14.40 7.77 -3.55
C ALA A 60 14.17 8.85 -4.62
N PHE A 61 12.94 9.36 -4.72
CA PHE A 61 12.41 10.22 -5.78
C PHE A 61 11.54 11.34 -5.17
N PRO A 62 12.14 12.28 -4.41
CA PRO A 62 11.37 13.27 -3.64
C PRO A 62 10.45 14.13 -4.51
N ASP A 63 10.85 14.40 -5.77
CA ASP A 63 10.13 15.25 -6.72
C ASP A 63 9.07 14.52 -7.57
N ASP A 64 9.05 13.18 -7.54
CA ASP A 64 8.06 12.39 -8.27
C ASP A 64 6.73 12.38 -7.47
N PRO A 65 5.61 12.85 -8.06
CA PRO A 65 4.30 12.72 -7.47
C PRO A 65 3.90 11.25 -7.34
N VAL A 66 3.06 10.97 -6.34
CA VAL A 66 2.42 9.67 -6.16
C VAL A 66 0.91 9.90 -6.19
N ILE A 67 0.22 9.14 -7.02
CA ILE A 67 -1.24 9.10 -7.09
C ILE A 67 -1.70 7.78 -6.48
N GLY A 68 -2.22 7.85 -5.26
CA GLY A 68 -2.77 6.73 -4.48
C GLY A 68 -4.27 6.91 -4.22
N GLU A 69 -4.90 5.87 -3.68
CA GLU A 69 -6.34 5.88 -3.34
C GLU A 69 -6.61 6.61 -2.01
N GLU A 70 -5.73 6.42 -1.01
CA GLU A 70 -6.03 6.80 0.37
C GLU A 70 -5.57 8.22 0.74
N GLY A 71 -6.24 8.83 1.72
CA GLY A 71 -5.87 10.12 2.31
C GLY A 71 -6.01 10.12 3.83
N ALA A 72 -5.16 10.85 4.56
CA ALA A 72 -5.12 10.79 6.02
C ALA A 72 -6.09 11.75 6.71
N ALA A 73 -6.95 12.46 5.97
CA ALA A 73 -7.85 13.48 6.53
C ALA A 73 -8.73 12.97 7.68
N GLU A 74 -9.29 11.76 7.54
CA GLU A 74 -10.10 11.13 8.60
C GLU A 74 -9.23 10.59 9.75
N LEU A 75 -8.01 10.15 9.46
CA LEU A 75 -7.06 9.63 10.47
C LEU A 75 -6.57 10.72 11.44
N ARG A 76 -6.52 11.97 10.98
CA ARG A 76 -6.09 13.13 11.77
C ARG A 76 -7.18 13.68 12.71
N LYS A 77 -8.40 13.16 12.65
CA LYS A 77 -9.49 13.55 13.56
C LYS A 77 -9.36 12.80 14.88
N ALA A 78 -9.89 13.38 15.97
CA ALA A 78 -9.82 12.77 17.31
C ALA A 78 -10.40 11.34 17.38
N ASP A 79 -11.46 11.06 16.60
CA ASP A 79 -12.06 9.72 16.53
C ASP A 79 -11.18 8.70 15.76
N GLY A 80 -10.17 9.19 15.02
CA GLY A 80 -9.21 8.39 14.25
C GLY A 80 -7.99 7.91 15.06
N ASP A 81 -7.77 8.42 16.27
CA ASP A 81 -6.55 8.17 17.06
C ASP A 81 -6.26 6.68 17.28
N ALA A 82 -7.29 5.89 17.62
CA ALA A 82 -7.14 4.46 17.86
C ALA A 82 -6.81 3.69 16.56
N PHE A 83 -7.42 4.09 15.44
CA PHE A 83 -7.17 3.47 14.14
C PHE A 83 -5.78 3.84 13.61
N LEU A 84 -5.40 5.12 13.68
CA LEU A 84 -4.07 5.60 13.30
C LEU A 84 -2.98 4.95 14.16
N SER A 85 -3.21 4.80 15.47
CA SER A 85 -2.29 4.08 16.36
C SER A 85 -2.05 2.64 15.90
N ARG A 86 -3.09 1.97 15.37
CA ARG A 86 -2.97 0.62 14.82
C ARG A 86 -2.17 0.62 13.50
N VAL A 87 -2.42 1.55 12.59
CA VAL A 87 -1.63 1.72 11.35
C VAL A 87 -0.14 1.93 11.69
N VAL A 88 0.16 2.82 12.64
CA VAL A 88 1.53 3.09 13.10
C VAL A 88 2.16 1.82 13.71
N ALA A 89 1.42 1.05 14.50
CA ALA A 89 1.92 -0.17 15.11
C ALA A 89 2.31 -1.23 14.07
N GLU A 90 1.47 -1.42 13.03
CA GLU A 90 1.77 -2.35 11.93
C GLU A 90 3.03 -1.94 11.15
N ILE A 91 3.21 -0.65 10.88
CA ILE A 91 4.43 -0.13 10.22
C ILE A 91 5.67 -0.35 11.10
N ARG A 92 5.57 -0.08 12.41
CA ARG A 92 6.67 -0.28 13.36
C ARG A 92 7.05 -1.75 13.54
N ALA A 93 6.11 -2.67 13.34
CA ALA A 93 6.39 -4.11 13.37
C ALA A 93 7.35 -4.57 12.26
N LEU A 94 7.52 -3.76 11.21
CA LEU A 94 8.53 -3.95 10.14
C LEU A 94 9.86 -3.24 10.46
N GLU A 95 10.08 -2.84 11.72
CA GLU A 95 11.27 -2.09 12.17
C GLU A 95 11.42 -0.71 11.51
N ILE A 96 10.32 -0.15 10.98
CA ILE A 96 10.28 1.19 10.42
C ILE A 96 9.98 2.18 11.55
N ALA A 97 10.95 3.05 11.86
CA ALA A 97 10.74 4.15 12.81
C ALA A 97 9.75 5.17 12.20
N ALA A 98 8.59 5.32 12.83
CA ALA A 98 7.52 6.17 12.35
C ALA A 98 6.74 6.81 13.50
N SER A 99 6.48 8.11 13.43
CA SER A 99 5.48 8.82 14.25
C SER A 99 4.13 8.87 13.53
N ALA A 100 3.05 9.19 14.28
CA ALA A 100 1.72 9.34 13.70
C ALA A 100 1.69 10.41 12.61
N ASP A 101 2.33 11.55 12.84
CA ASP A 101 2.43 12.64 11.85
C ASP A 101 3.15 12.18 10.58
N GLN A 102 4.30 11.50 10.72
CA GLN A 102 5.04 10.98 9.57
C GLN A 102 4.22 9.98 8.75
N VAL A 103 3.46 9.10 9.41
CA VAL A 103 2.60 8.14 8.72
C VAL A 103 1.52 8.86 7.92
N CYS A 104 0.85 9.83 8.54
CA CYS A 104 -0.16 10.62 7.82
C CYS A 104 0.45 11.42 6.68
N ASP A 105 1.64 12.00 6.84
CA ASP A 105 2.34 12.73 5.77
C ASP A 105 2.71 11.80 4.60
N TRP A 106 3.13 10.55 4.88
CA TRP A 106 3.37 9.56 3.84
C TRP A 106 2.09 9.14 3.12
N ILE A 107 0.97 9.00 3.83
CA ILE A 107 -0.32 8.71 3.21
C ILE A 107 -0.75 9.87 2.32
N ASP A 108 -0.71 11.10 2.85
CA ASP A 108 -1.13 12.32 2.13
C ASP A 108 -0.26 12.61 0.90
N ARG A 109 1.00 12.13 0.86
CA ARG A 109 1.84 12.18 -0.35
C ARG A 109 1.20 11.45 -1.54
N GLY A 110 0.44 10.38 -1.30
CA GLY A 110 -0.33 9.68 -2.33
C GLY A 110 -1.55 10.47 -2.82
N GLY A 111 -2.02 11.47 -2.06
CA GLY A 111 -3.17 12.30 -2.41
C GLY A 111 -2.85 13.44 -3.38
N LEU A 112 -1.60 13.57 -3.85
CA LEU A 112 -1.19 14.64 -4.75
C LEU A 112 -1.82 14.45 -6.15
N GLN A 113 -2.94 15.11 -6.39
CA GLN A 113 -3.62 15.14 -7.70
C GLN A 113 -2.94 16.10 -8.71
N GLU A 114 -1.62 16.23 -8.67
CA GLU A 114 -0.87 17.02 -9.65
C GLU A 114 -0.35 16.08 -10.75
N TYR A 115 -0.95 16.17 -11.94
CA TYR A 115 -0.41 15.49 -13.11
C TYR A 115 0.95 16.09 -13.49
N ARG A 116 1.97 15.24 -13.58
CA ARG A 116 3.27 15.55 -14.18
C ARG A 116 3.58 14.55 -15.29
N PRO A 117 4.47 14.89 -16.24
CA PRO A 117 4.90 13.95 -17.26
C PRO A 117 5.46 12.65 -16.68
N ARG A 118 6.07 12.71 -15.50
CA ARG A 118 6.58 11.58 -14.73
C ARG A 118 5.90 11.52 -13.36
N PHE A 119 5.29 10.39 -13.01
CA PHE A 119 4.65 10.16 -11.71
C PHE A 119 4.48 8.67 -11.42
N TRP A 120 4.29 8.34 -10.14
CA TRP A 120 3.92 7.00 -9.69
C TRP A 120 2.42 6.91 -9.44
N THR A 121 1.83 5.76 -9.73
CA THR A 121 0.45 5.43 -9.36
C THR A 121 0.46 4.18 -8.49
N LEU A 122 -0.40 4.16 -7.46
CA LEU A 122 -0.48 3.09 -6.48
C LEU A 122 -1.93 2.75 -6.19
N ASP A 123 -2.26 1.47 -6.28
CA ASP A 123 -3.40 0.89 -5.59
C ASP A 123 -2.85 0.04 -4.42
N PRO A 124 -3.03 0.48 -3.16
CA PRO A 124 -2.47 -0.22 -2.01
C PRO A 124 -3.03 -1.63 -1.82
N ILE A 125 -4.30 -1.86 -2.16
CA ILE A 125 -4.97 -3.17 -2.13
C ILE A 125 -6.01 -3.23 -3.26
N ASP A 126 -5.56 -3.69 -4.43
CA ASP A 126 -6.46 -4.05 -5.52
C ASP A 126 -7.17 -5.35 -5.16
N GLY A 127 -8.49 -5.25 -4.93
CA GLY A 127 -9.33 -6.36 -4.50
C GLY A 127 -9.59 -6.42 -2.99
N THR A 128 -9.89 -5.29 -2.34
CA THR A 128 -10.18 -5.19 -0.88
C THR A 128 -11.20 -6.22 -0.38
N LYS A 129 -12.21 -6.59 -1.19
CA LYS A 129 -13.17 -7.64 -0.82
C LYS A 129 -12.52 -9.03 -0.74
N GLY A 130 -11.63 -9.34 -1.68
CA GLY A 130 -10.86 -10.58 -1.66
C GLY A 130 -9.89 -10.58 -0.47
N PHE A 131 -9.24 -9.45 -0.19
CA PHE A 131 -8.42 -9.26 0.99
C PHE A 131 -9.18 -9.59 2.29
N LEU A 132 -10.37 -9.01 2.50
CA LEU A 132 -11.20 -9.26 3.68
C LEU A 132 -11.61 -10.74 3.80
N ARG A 133 -11.89 -11.41 2.68
CA ARG A 133 -12.26 -12.83 2.63
C ARG A 133 -11.09 -13.80 2.76
N LYS A 134 -9.85 -13.29 2.91
CA LYS A 134 -8.63 -14.10 2.85
C LYS A 134 -8.44 -14.83 1.51
N GLU A 135 -8.99 -14.25 0.44
CA GLU A 135 -8.82 -14.67 -0.95
C GLU A 135 -7.67 -13.86 -1.61
N GLN A 136 -7.65 -13.77 -2.93
CA GLN A 136 -6.64 -13.04 -3.70
C GLN A 136 -6.81 -11.52 -3.59
N TYR A 137 -5.67 -10.82 -3.59
CA TYR A 137 -5.55 -9.36 -3.71
C TYR A 137 -4.15 -9.04 -4.24
N ALA A 138 -3.94 -7.81 -4.71
CA ALA A 138 -2.64 -7.34 -5.13
C ALA A 138 -2.30 -5.96 -4.55
N ILE A 139 -1.01 -5.68 -4.42
CA ILE A 139 -0.48 -4.32 -4.27
C ILE A 139 0.04 -3.91 -5.65
N SER A 140 -0.52 -2.86 -6.24
CA SER A 140 -0.25 -2.48 -7.63
C SER A 140 0.46 -1.15 -7.70
N LEU A 141 1.71 -1.15 -8.17
CA LEU A 141 2.55 0.04 -8.30
C LEU A 141 3.04 0.19 -9.74
N ALA A 142 2.93 1.39 -10.31
CA ALA A 142 3.49 1.68 -11.63
C ALA A 142 4.13 3.08 -11.69
N LEU A 143 5.18 3.18 -12.50
CA LEU A 143 5.77 4.44 -12.94
C LEU A 143 5.26 4.77 -14.34
N ILE A 144 4.72 5.98 -14.49
CA ILE A 144 4.26 6.50 -15.77
C ILE A 144 5.17 7.64 -16.20
N VAL A 145 5.66 7.60 -17.44
CA VAL A 145 6.45 8.67 -18.08
C VAL A 145 5.85 8.99 -19.44
N ASP A 146 5.49 10.24 -19.69
CA ASP A 146 4.86 10.73 -20.92
C ASP A 146 3.66 9.87 -21.37
N GLY A 147 2.85 9.45 -20.38
CA GLY A 147 1.66 8.62 -20.60
C GLY A 147 1.93 7.14 -20.88
N ARG A 148 3.17 6.66 -20.72
CA ARG A 148 3.56 5.26 -20.91
C ARG A 148 3.93 4.62 -19.58
N ILE A 149 3.55 3.36 -19.38
CA ILE A 149 3.98 2.57 -18.23
C ILE A 149 5.41 2.12 -18.49
N GLU A 150 6.35 2.64 -17.71
CA GLU A 150 7.78 2.35 -17.82
C GLU A 150 8.24 1.30 -16.80
N VAL A 151 7.57 1.25 -15.64
CA VAL A 151 7.75 0.20 -14.62
C VAL A 151 6.38 -0.22 -14.12
N GLY A 152 6.14 -1.52 -13.98
CA GLY A 152 4.94 -2.08 -13.37
C GLY A 152 5.30 -3.21 -12.41
N ILE A 153 4.75 -3.15 -11.20
CA ILE A 153 5.05 -4.08 -10.11
C ILE A 153 3.73 -4.52 -9.48
N LEU A 154 3.55 -5.83 -9.35
CA LEU A 154 2.43 -6.45 -8.67
C LEU A 154 2.96 -7.31 -7.52
N GLY A 155 2.60 -6.95 -6.29
CA GLY A 155 2.77 -7.82 -5.14
C GLY A 155 1.50 -8.64 -4.97
N CYS A 156 1.56 -9.96 -5.11
CA CYS A 156 0.39 -10.84 -4.97
C CYS A 156 0.59 -11.77 -3.76
N PRO A 157 0.31 -11.35 -2.52
CA PRO A 157 0.82 -12.04 -1.34
C PRO A 157 0.18 -13.41 -1.08
N ASN A 158 -0.99 -13.63 -1.66
CA ASN A 158 -1.76 -14.88 -1.55
C ASN A 158 -1.68 -15.73 -2.84
N LEU A 159 -0.91 -15.31 -3.84
CA LEU A 159 -0.75 -16.08 -5.08
C LEU A 159 0.14 -17.30 -4.79
N PRO A 160 -0.34 -18.52 -5.02
CA PRO A 160 0.45 -19.73 -4.80
C PRO A 160 1.68 -19.76 -5.71
N VAL A 161 2.82 -20.15 -5.15
CA VAL A 161 4.08 -20.29 -5.91
C VAL A 161 4.00 -21.45 -6.90
N ASN A 162 3.16 -22.45 -6.63
CA ASN A 162 2.97 -23.60 -7.50
C ASN A 162 1.65 -23.48 -8.28
N SER A 163 1.74 -23.25 -9.59
CA SER A 163 0.57 -23.19 -10.48
C SER A 163 -0.19 -24.51 -10.59
N ALA A 164 0.42 -25.65 -10.23
CA ALA A 164 -0.27 -26.94 -10.16
C ALA A 164 -1.13 -27.09 -8.89
N SER A 165 -0.96 -26.20 -7.91
CA SER A 165 -1.72 -26.19 -6.66
C SER A 165 -2.22 -24.77 -6.33
N PRO A 166 -3.20 -24.25 -7.11
CA PRO A 166 -3.67 -22.87 -7.04
C PRO A 166 -4.40 -22.49 -5.74
N GLU A 167 -4.52 -23.40 -4.78
CA GLU A 167 -5.10 -23.14 -3.45
C GLU A 167 -4.14 -23.44 -2.29
N SER A 168 -2.86 -23.75 -2.56
CA SER A 168 -1.88 -24.01 -1.49
C SER A 168 -1.27 -22.70 -0.96
N PRO A 169 -1.16 -22.54 0.37
CA PRO A 169 -0.58 -21.35 1.00
C PRO A 169 0.92 -21.17 0.69
#